data_AF-A0A6H9YUC8-F1
#
_entry.id   AF-A0A6H9YUC8-F1
#
_cell.length_a   1.000
_cell.length_b   1.000
_cell.length_c   1.000
_cell.angle_alpha   90.00
_cell.angle_beta   90.00
_cell.angle_gamma   90.00
#
_symmetry.space_group_name_H-M   'P 1'
#
loop_
_entity.id
_entity.type
_entity.pdbx_description
1 polymer ?
#
loop_
_entity_poly.entity_id
_entity_poly.type
_entity_poly.pdbx_seq_one_letter_code
_entity_poly.pdbx_strand_id
1 'polypeptide(L)'
;MPTSDPQQPTQAQPPKCWCLFDHPLTEEARALVKRQLDYARNVQDPQGMLIHLIRLTGDCPARRSQATILDTRSADEPSGDGGEGVAR
;
A
#
# COMPACT_ATOMS: atom_id res chain seq x y z
N MET A 1 6.06 14.16 -40.82
CA MET A 1 6.10 12.97 -39.95
C MET A 1 5.91 13.46 -38.53
N PRO A 2 4.74 13.32 -37.90
CA PRO A 2 4.57 13.72 -36.50
C PRO A 2 5.28 12.69 -35.60
N THR A 3 6.35 13.13 -34.93
CA THR A 3 7.01 12.39 -33.85
C THR A 3 6.07 12.33 -32.66
N SER A 4 5.72 11.11 -32.23
CA SER A 4 4.94 10.89 -31.01
C SER A 4 5.79 11.26 -29.80
N ASP A 5 5.31 12.23 -29.00
CA ASP A 5 5.88 12.55 -27.70
C ASP A 5 5.78 11.32 -26.77
N PRO A 6 6.83 11.00 -25.99
CA PRO A 6 6.75 9.95 -24.99
C PRO A 6 5.74 10.36 -23.91
N GLN A 7 4.64 9.61 -23.81
CA GLN A 7 3.67 9.76 -22.74
C GLN A 7 4.37 9.58 -21.39
N GLN A 8 4.55 10.70 -20.68
CA GLN A 8 5.06 10.71 -19.32
C GLN A 8 4.12 9.87 -18.44
N PRO A 9 4.64 8.94 -17.63
CA PRO A 9 3.80 8.09 -16.79
C PRO A 9 2.99 8.97 -15.84
N THR A 10 1.66 8.94 -16.00
CA THR A 10 0.72 9.58 -15.08
C THR A 10 0.98 9.02 -13.69
N GLN A 11 1.63 9.82 -12.83
CA GLN A 11 1.85 9.40 -11.45
C GLN A 11 0.48 9.20 -10.79
N ALA A 12 0.20 7.96 -10.39
CA ALA A 12 -1.01 7.63 -9.66
C ALA A 12 -1.07 8.52 -8.42
N GLN A 13 -2.08 9.39 -8.35
CA GLN A 13 -2.22 10.26 -7.19
C GLN A 13 -2.46 9.39 -5.94
N PRO A 14 -1.80 9.71 -4.81
CA PRO A 14 -1.99 8.95 -3.61
C PRO A 14 -3.46 9.03 -3.15
N PRO A 15 -4.04 7.93 -2.63
CA PRO A 15 -5.41 7.92 -2.17
C PRO A 15 -5.59 8.96 -1.05
N LYS A 16 -6.53 9.89 -1.23
CA LYS A 16 -6.84 10.93 -0.24
C LYS A 16 -7.63 10.31 0.91
N CYS A 17 -7.19 10.52 2.15
CA CYS A 17 -7.98 10.21 3.35
C CYS A 17 -8.42 11.51 4.04
N TRP A 18 -9.48 11.43 4.83
CA TRP A 18 -10.03 12.53 5.64
C TRP A 18 -9.69 12.37 7.13
N CYS A 19 -8.75 11.49 7.46
CA CYS A 19 -8.38 11.19 8.84
C CYS A 19 -7.64 12.38 9.48
N LEU A 20 -7.94 12.65 10.76
CA LEU A 20 -7.20 13.65 11.54
C LEU A 20 -5.73 13.25 11.75
N PHE A 21 -5.48 11.95 11.90
CA PHE A 21 -4.15 11.39 12.04
C PHE A 21 -3.67 10.80 10.72
N ASP A 22 -2.41 11.08 10.39
CA ASP A 22 -1.72 10.44 9.27
C ASP A 22 -1.52 8.94 9.54
N HIS A 23 -2.01 8.11 8.64
CA HIS A 23 -1.87 6.65 8.72
C HIS A 23 -0.78 6.20 7.75
N PRO A 24 0.20 5.39 8.19
CA PRO A 24 1.23 4.88 7.29
C PRO A 24 0.58 3.97 6.24
N LEU A 25 0.78 4.32 4.98
CA LEU A 25 0.28 3.58 3.82
C LEU A 25 1.33 2.66 3.19
N THR A 26 2.62 2.87 3.47
CA THR A 26 3.71 1.99 3.02
C THR A 26 4.30 1.20 4.19
N GLU A 27 5.00 0.11 3.90
CA GLU A 27 5.63 -0.70 4.95
C GLU A 27 6.79 0.04 5.62
N GLU A 28 7.54 0.87 4.88
CA GLU A 28 8.60 1.70 5.45
C GLU A 28 8.04 2.72 6.44
N ALA A 29 6.93 3.38 6.06
CA ALA A 29 6.23 4.31 6.95
C ALA A 29 5.70 3.59 8.19
N ARG A 30 5.17 2.36 8.03
CA ARG A 30 4.70 1.53 9.14
C ARG A 30 5.84 1.14 10.09
N ALA A 31 6.98 0.75 9.54
CA ALA A 31 8.18 0.43 10.32
C ALA A 31 8.69 1.64 11.11
N LEU A 32 8.63 2.85 10.53
CA LEU A 32 8.96 4.08 11.25
C LEU A 32 8.03 4.32 12.44
N VAL A 33 6.71 4.20 12.25
CA VAL A 33 5.74 4.40 13.34
C VAL A 33 5.91 3.32 14.43
N LYS A 34 6.25 2.08 14.07
CA LYS A 34 6.59 1.02 15.05
C LYS A 34 7.79 1.42 15.93
N ARG A 35 8.89 1.89 15.32
CA ARG A 35 10.06 2.37 16.10
C ARG A 35 9.72 3.53 17.03
N GLN A 36 8.84 4.43 16.59
CA GLN A 36 8.37 5.55 17.43
C GLN A 36 7.51 5.05 18.60
N LEU A 37 6.65 4.06 18.37
CA LEU A 37 5.88 3.41 19.44
C LEU A 37 6.80 2.72 20.45
N ASP A 38 7.83 2.00 19.99
CA ASP A 38 8.82 1.37 20.87
C ASP A 38 9.55 2.42 21.73
N TYR A 39 9.92 3.55 21.13
CA TYR A 39 10.51 4.66 21.86
C TYR A 39 9.55 5.23 22.93
N ALA A 40 8.30 5.52 22.57
CA ALA A 40 7.29 6.02 23.52
C ALA A 40 7.06 5.05 24.68
N ARG A 41 7.07 3.74 24.41
CA ARG A 41 7.02 2.70 25.44
C ARG A 41 8.22 2.74 26.37
N ASN A 42 9.43 2.87 25.82
CA ASN A 42 10.67 2.88 26.60
C ASN A 42 10.77 4.08 27.54
N VAL A 43 10.26 5.24 27.13
CA VAL A 43 10.25 6.46 27.96
C VAL A 43 8.98 6.63 28.80
N GLN A 44 8.09 5.62 28.79
CA GLN A 44 6.82 5.63 29.53
C GLN A 44 5.93 6.84 29.18
N ASP A 45 5.83 7.19 27.89
CA ASP A 45 4.93 8.24 27.40
C ASP A 45 3.57 7.63 26.95
N PRO A 46 2.53 7.65 27.81
CA PRO A 46 1.23 7.10 27.46
C PRO A 46 0.52 7.84 26.33
N GLN A 47 0.76 9.15 26.19
CA GLN A 47 0.12 9.95 25.15
C GLN A 47 0.76 9.65 23.79
N GLY A 48 2.09 9.59 23.73
CA GLY A 48 2.82 9.14 22.56
C GLY A 48 2.41 7.74 22.11
N MET A 49 2.29 6.80 23.06
CA MET A 49 1.82 5.44 22.74
C MET A 49 0.42 5.46 22.12
N LEU A 50 -0.52 6.21 22.69
CA LEU A 50 -1.88 6.31 22.15
C LEU A 50 -1.89 6.86 20.73
N ILE A 51 -1.14 7.94 20.47
CA ILE A 51 -1.04 8.56 19.15
C ILE A 51 -0.48 7.56 18.13
N HIS A 52 0.62 6.88 18.44
CA HIS A 52 1.24 5.92 17.52
C HIS A 52 0.36 4.69 17.28
N LEU A 53 -0.38 4.22 18.30
CA LEU A 53 -1.35 3.14 18.13
C LEU A 53 -2.49 3.55 17.21
N ILE A 54 -3.10 4.73 17.41
CA ILE A 54 -4.17 5.24 16.54
C ILE A 54 -3.71 5.31 15.08
N ARG A 55 -2.49 5.79 14.82
CA ARG A 55 -1.93 5.83 13.46
C ARG A 55 -1.81 4.43 12.84
N LEU A 56 -1.51 3.41 13.64
CA LEU A 56 -1.33 2.05 13.14
C LEU A 56 -2.65 1.30 12.93
N THR A 57 -3.61 1.47 13.83
CA THR A 57 -4.84 0.66 13.91
C THR A 57 -6.12 1.38 13.54
N GLY A 58 -6.08 2.70 13.38
CA GLY A 58 -7.24 3.50 13.00
C GLY A 58 -7.83 3.09 11.65
N ASP A 59 -9.15 3.18 11.53
CA ASP A 59 -9.85 2.92 10.28
C ASP A 59 -9.50 4.02 9.27
N CYS A 60 -8.75 3.64 8.23
CA CYS A 60 -8.29 4.54 7.19
C CYS A 60 -8.89 4.11 5.84
N PRO A 61 -9.75 4.94 5.21
CA PRO A 61 -10.34 4.64 3.90
C PRO A 61 -9.28 4.37 2.82
N ALA A 62 -8.17 5.11 2.83
CA ALA A 62 -7.09 4.96 1.87
C ALA A 62 -6.40 3.58 1.96
N ARG A 63 -6.35 2.98 3.16
CA ARG A 63 -5.79 1.64 3.36
C ARG A 63 -6.70 0.55 2.79
N ARG A 64 -8.02 0.73 2.88
CA ARG A 64 -9.00 -0.16 2.21
C ARG A 64 -8.85 -0.13 0.69
N SER A 65 -8.67 1.06 0.11
CA SER A 65 -8.48 1.22 -1.33
C SER A 65 -7.22 0.49 -1.85
N GLN A 66 -6.13 0.48 -1.08
CA GLN A 66 -4.90 -0.21 -1.48
C GLN A 66 -5.04 -1.72 -1.51
N ALA A 67 -5.77 -2.31 -0.55
CA ALA A 67 -6.03 -3.75 -0.54
C ALA A 67 -6.77 -4.20 -1.82
N THR A 68 -7.72 -3.39 -2.30
CA THR A 68 -8.44 -3.67 -3.56
C THR A 68 -7.57 -3.57 -4.80
N ILE A 69 -6.60 -2.64 -4.84
CA ILE A 69 -5.71 -2.46 -6.01
C ILE A 69 -4.75 -3.64 -6.17
N LEU A 70 -4.22 -4.20 -5.08
CA LEU A 70 -3.34 -5.37 -5.16
C LEU A 70 -4.07 -6.61 -5.70
N ASP A 71 -5.35 -6.80 -5.36
CA ASP A 71 -6.13 -7.97 -5.77
C ASP A 71 -6.39 -7.98 -7.29
N THR A 72 -6.64 -6.81 -7.89
CA THR A 72 -6.89 -6.69 -9.34
C THR A 72 -5.68 -6.95 -10.24
N ARG A 73 -4.45 -6.93 -9.71
CA ARG A 73 -3.23 -7.22 -10.50
C ARG A 73 -2.91 -8.71 -10.61
N SER A 74 -3.60 -9.57 -9.86
CA SER A 74 -3.37 -11.02 -9.86
C SER A 74 -4.30 -11.80 -10.79
N ALA A 75 -5.17 -11.13 -11.55
CA ALA A 75 -6.19 -11.79 -12.38
C ALA A 75 -5.81 -12.02 -13.85
N ASP A 76 -4.56 -11.71 -14.26
CA ASP A 76 -4.09 -11.79 -15.65
C ASP A 76 -2.94 -12.81 -15.82
N GLU A 77 -3.15 -14.04 -15.33
CA GLU A 77 -2.36 -15.19 -15.80
C GLU A 77 -3.18 -15.91 -16.88
N PRO A 78 -2.86 -15.78 -18.17
CA PRO A 78 -3.44 -16.64 -19.17
C PRO A 78 -3.00 -18.08 -18.88
N SER A 79 -3.94 -18.91 -18.42
CA SER A 79 -3.78 -20.36 -18.38
C SER A 79 -3.47 -20.83 -19.80
N GLY A 80 -2.19 -21.04 -20.07
CA GLY A 80 -1.69 -21.71 -21.25
C GLY A 80 -2.10 -23.18 -21.21
N ASP A 81 -3.33 -23.44 -21.64
CA ASP A 81 -3.80 -24.75 -22.08
C ASP A 81 -3.05 -25.10 -23.38
N GLY A 82 -1.85 -25.66 -23.21
CA GLY A 82 -1.01 -26.18 -24.28
C GLY A 82 -1.02 -27.70 -24.26
N GLY A 83 -2.20 -28.29 -24.43
CA GLY A 83 -2.33 -29.69 -24.80
C GLY A 83 -1.81 -29.96 -26.22
N GLU A 84 -1.55 -31.24 -26.47
CA GLU A 84 -1.29 -31.90 -27.75
C GLU A 84 0.17 -32.06 -28.21
N GLY A 85 0.54 -33.35 -28.37
CA GLY A 85 1.79 -33.77 -28.99
C GLY A 85 2.10 -35.26 -28.86
N VAL A 86 1.10 -36.15 -28.94
CA VAL A 86 1.34 -37.58 -29.20
C VAL A 86 1.85 -37.72 -30.63
N ALA A 87 3.09 -38.19 -30.80
CA ALA A 87 3.54 -38.78 -32.05
C ALA A 87 4.62 -39.84 -31.79
N ARG A 88 4.14 -41.09 -31.77
CA ARG A 88 4.75 -42.36 -32.22
C ARG A 88 6.20 -42.66 -31.90
#